data_AF-S5GDG2-F1
#
_entry.id   AF-S5GDG2-F1
#
_cell.length_a   1.000
_cell.length_b   1.000
_cell.length_c   1.000
_cell.angle_alpha   90.00
_cell.angle_beta   90.00
_cell.angle_gamma   90.00
#
_symmetry.space_group_name_H-M   'P 1'
#
loop_
_entity.id
_entity.type
_entity.pdbx_description
1 polymer ?
#
loop_
_entity_poly.entity_id
_entity_poly.type
_entity_poly.pdbx_seq_one_letter_code
_entity_poly.pdbx_strand_id
1 'polypeptide(L)'
;DWANKKLHVKELKTGKEFDDNYDKLILATGSWPVTPPIEGLMQEGTEYGLKKGIFFSKLFQQGQEIIDEIAKPEVKKVMVVGAGYIGVELIEAFKNHGKEVILMEAMPRVMANYFDKEITDEAEKRIKEAGIEMHLGETVKKFEGDDRVKRVVTDKGSYDVDMVVMSVGFRPNSELYKDYLETLPNGAIKVDTTMKTTKDPNVFAIGDCATVYSRASGKEEYIALATNAVRMGIVA
;
A
#
# COMPACT_ATOMS: atom_id res chain seq x y z
N ASP A 1 12.98 -13.21 -20.27
CA ASP A 1 13.68 -12.84 -21.50
C ASP A 1 12.66 -12.30 -22.50
N TRP A 2 12.58 -10.98 -22.61
CA TRP A 2 11.60 -10.29 -23.44
C TRP A 2 11.84 -10.51 -24.95
N ALA A 3 13.11 -10.62 -25.37
CA ALA A 3 13.46 -10.75 -26.78
C ALA A 3 13.04 -12.11 -27.36
N ASN A 4 13.16 -13.17 -26.56
CA ASN A 4 12.78 -14.53 -26.94
C ASN A 4 11.39 -14.95 -26.44
N LYS A 5 10.60 -14.02 -25.88
CA LYS A 5 9.28 -14.25 -25.29
C LYS A 5 9.23 -15.43 -24.31
N LYS A 6 10.19 -15.45 -23.39
CA LYS A 6 10.41 -16.56 -22.46
C LYS A 6 10.35 -16.09 -21.01
N LEU A 7 9.63 -16.82 -20.19
CA LEU A 7 9.45 -16.63 -18.76
C LEU A 7 10.32 -17.65 -18.01
N HIS A 8 10.86 -17.22 -16.87
CA HIS A 8 11.44 -18.11 -15.88
C HIS A 8 10.52 -18.12 -14.66
N VAL A 9 10.05 -19.30 -14.27
CA VAL A 9 9.00 -19.46 -13.26
C VAL A 9 9.53 -20.32 -12.12
N LYS A 10 9.29 -19.86 -10.89
CA LYS A 10 9.55 -20.61 -9.67
C LYS A 10 8.26 -20.98 -8.97
N GLU A 11 8.01 -22.27 -8.82
CA GLU A 11 6.90 -22.76 -8.00
C GLU A 11 7.28 -22.68 -6.52
N LEU A 12 6.68 -21.75 -5.77
CA LEU A 12 7.06 -21.49 -4.38
C LEU A 12 6.83 -22.67 -3.42
N LYS A 13 5.88 -23.56 -3.71
CA LYS A 13 5.56 -24.72 -2.85
C LYS A 13 6.59 -25.85 -2.96
N THR A 14 7.08 -26.10 -4.17
CA THR A 14 7.99 -27.22 -4.47
C THR A 14 9.44 -26.77 -4.64
N GLY A 15 9.66 -25.47 -4.86
CA GLY A 15 10.96 -24.91 -5.24
C GLY A 15 11.35 -25.23 -6.68
N LYS A 16 10.50 -25.91 -7.46
CA LYS A 16 10.78 -26.26 -8.85
C LYS A 16 10.86 -24.99 -9.70
N GLU A 17 11.91 -24.90 -10.49
CA GLU A 17 12.11 -23.85 -11.47
C GLU A 17 12.00 -24.43 -12.87
N PHE A 18 11.35 -23.70 -13.77
CA PHE A 18 11.24 -24.07 -15.18
C PHE A 18 11.07 -22.82 -16.03
N ASP A 19 11.37 -22.98 -17.32
CA ASP A 19 11.13 -21.95 -18.30
C ASP A 19 9.88 -22.26 -19.12
N ASP A 20 9.17 -21.22 -19.53
CA ASP A 20 8.01 -21.32 -20.42
C ASP A 20 8.04 -20.19 -21.46
N ASN A 21 7.27 -20.31 -22.52
CA ASN A 21 7.18 -19.31 -23.58
C ASN A 21 5.78 -18.67 -23.63
N TYR A 22 5.69 -17.47 -24.21
CA TYR A 22 4.41 -16.81 -24.43
C TYR A 22 4.26 -16.28 -25.85
N ASP A 23 3.06 -16.35 -26.40
CA ASP A 23 2.71 -15.58 -27.60
C ASP A 23 2.29 -14.16 -27.22
N LYS A 24 1.46 -14.08 -26.17
CA LYS A 24 0.97 -12.88 -25.50
C LYS A 24 1.16 -13.00 -23.99
N LEU A 25 1.48 -11.91 -23.32
CA LEU A 25 1.70 -11.85 -21.87
C LEU A 25 0.84 -10.75 -21.25
N ILE A 26 0.10 -11.08 -20.19
CA ILE A 26 -0.64 -10.10 -19.39
C ILE A 26 0.09 -9.93 -18.06
N LEU A 27 0.56 -8.72 -17.80
CA LEU A 27 1.11 -8.32 -16.51
C LEU A 27 -0.02 -7.84 -15.60
N ALA A 28 -0.31 -8.62 -14.57
CA ALA A 28 -1.25 -8.29 -13.51
C ALA A 28 -0.54 -8.34 -12.15
N THR A 29 0.68 -7.81 -12.09
CA THR A 29 1.55 -7.90 -10.88
C THR A 29 1.08 -7.00 -9.74
N GLY A 30 0.11 -6.11 -10.02
CA GLY A 30 -0.51 -5.24 -9.05
C GLY A 30 0.46 -4.26 -8.41
N SER A 31 0.30 -4.06 -7.11
CA SER A 31 1.03 -3.06 -6.32
C SER A 31 1.55 -3.65 -5.01
N TRP A 32 2.44 -2.95 -4.32
CA TRP A 32 2.87 -3.27 -2.96
C TRP A 32 2.84 -2.01 -2.07
N PRO A 33 2.57 -2.12 -0.75
CA PRO A 33 2.57 -0.97 0.13
C PRO A 33 3.91 -0.24 0.08
N VAL A 34 3.87 1.08 0.13
CA VAL A 34 5.08 1.89 0.20
C VAL A 34 5.79 1.61 1.53
N THR A 35 7.10 1.36 1.45
CA THR A 35 7.98 1.22 2.60
C THR A 35 8.94 2.40 2.61
N PRO A 36 8.62 3.51 3.32
CA PRO A 36 9.52 4.66 3.39
C PRO A 36 10.78 4.29 4.20
N PRO A 37 11.94 4.89 3.92
CA PRO A 37 13.19 4.57 4.60
C PRO A 37 13.23 5.20 6.00
N ILE A 38 12.40 4.69 6.92
CA ILE A 38 12.27 5.16 8.30
C ILE A 38 13.09 4.26 9.21
N GLU A 39 13.90 4.87 10.07
CA GLU A 39 14.73 4.14 11.03
C GLU A 39 13.84 3.22 11.90
N GLY A 40 14.24 1.95 12.02
CA GLY A 40 13.54 0.97 12.85
C GLY A 40 12.23 0.44 12.29
N LEU A 41 11.82 0.83 11.07
CA LEU A 41 10.67 0.23 10.37
C LEU A 41 10.96 -1.22 9.96
N MET A 42 12.16 -1.47 9.46
CA MET A 42 12.58 -2.78 8.95
C MET A 42 13.36 -3.56 10.01
N GLN A 43 13.20 -4.89 9.99
CA GLN A 43 13.94 -5.84 10.83
C GLN A 43 14.28 -7.07 9.99
N GLU A 44 15.55 -7.45 9.94
CA GLU A 44 15.97 -8.64 9.20
C GLU A 44 15.41 -9.93 9.84
N GLY A 45 15.08 -10.90 8.99
CA GLY A 45 14.58 -12.21 9.44
C GLY A 45 13.11 -12.23 9.88
N THR A 46 12.38 -11.12 9.76
CA THR A 46 10.93 -11.08 10.00
C THR A 46 10.14 -11.22 8.70
N GLU A 47 8.87 -11.59 8.83
CA GLU A 47 7.94 -11.66 7.72
C GLU A 47 7.73 -10.26 7.10
N TYR A 48 7.79 -10.19 5.77
CA TYR A 48 7.78 -8.95 4.98
C TYR A 48 8.90 -7.93 5.34
N GLY A 49 9.87 -8.31 6.18
CA GLY A 49 10.99 -7.48 6.62
C GLY A 49 10.63 -6.35 7.59
N LEU A 50 9.40 -6.34 8.13
CA LEU A 50 8.95 -5.31 9.08
C LEU A 50 9.37 -5.63 10.51
N LYS A 51 9.71 -4.60 11.30
CA LYS A 51 9.86 -4.75 12.75
C LYS A 51 8.58 -5.33 13.36
N LYS A 52 8.71 -6.27 14.30
CA LYS A 52 7.54 -6.92 14.91
C LYS A 52 6.61 -5.88 15.53
N GLY A 53 5.31 -6.12 15.41
CA GLY A 53 4.27 -5.18 15.82
C GLY A 53 3.98 -4.07 14.81
N ILE A 54 4.69 -4.02 13.68
CA ILE A 54 4.37 -3.17 12.53
C ILE A 54 3.81 -4.04 11.40
N PHE A 55 2.69 -3.63 10.82
CA PHE A 55 1.97 -4.42 9.82
C PHE A 55 1.69 -3.61 8.55
N PHE A 56 1.61 -4.32 7.43
CA PHE A 56 0.93 -3.86 6.23
C PHE A 56 -0.51 -4.37 6.20
N SER A 57 -1.37 -3.72 5.41
CA SER A 57 -2.74 -4.18 5.14
C SER A 57 -2.98 -4.23 3.63
N LYS A 58 -2.62 -5.34 2.99
CA LYS A 58 -2.84 -5.58 1.55
C LYS A 58 -3.34 -6.98 1.28
N LEU A 59 -2.61 -7.98 1.74
CA LEU A 59 -2.90 -9.39 1.47
C LEU A 59 -3.95 -9.92 2.45
N PHE A 60 -4.60 -11.02 2.07
CA PHE A 60 -5.50 -11.75 2.96
C PHE A 60 -4.78 -12.18 4.25
N GLN A 61 -3.55 -12.68 4.12
CA GLN A 61 -2.72 -13.13 5.25
C GLN A 61 -2.43 -11.98 6.22
N GLN A 62 -2.06 -10.82 5.71
CA GLN A 62 -1.83 -9.61 6.50
C GLN A 62 -3.10 -9.16 7.25
N GLY A 63 -4.27 -9.30 6.62
CA GLY A 63 -5.55 -9.06 7.28
C GLY A 63 -5.77 -10.02 8.47
N GLN A 64 -5.48 -11.30 8.29
CA GLN A 64 -5.56 -12.30 9.36
C GLN A 64 -4.56 -12.01 10.49
N GLU A 65 -3.31 -11.68 10.15
CA GLU A 65 -2.28 -11.29 11.13
C GLU A 65 -2.72 -10.08 11.96
N ILE A 66 -3.31 -9.05 11.34
CA ILE A 66 -3.84 -7.89 12.04
C ILE A 66 -4.97 -8.28 12.99
N ILE A 67 -5.92 -9.13 12.54
CA ILE A 67 -7.04 -9.60 13.37
C ILE A 67 -6.53 -10.38 14.58
N ASP A 68 -5.59 -11.29 14.37
CA ASP A 68 -4.99 -12.10 15.43
C ASP A 68 -4.19 -11.23 16.41
N GLU A 69 -3.50 -10.20 15.91
CA GLU A 69 -2.72 -9.28 16.73
C GLU A 69 -3.62 -8.44 17.65
N ILE A 70 -4.69 -7.85 17.12
CA ILE A 70 -5.60 -7.02 17.93
C ILE A 70 -6.44 -7.86 18.90
N ALA A 71 -6.54 -9.17 18.72
CA ALA A 71 -7.20 -10.04 19.70
C ALA A 71 -6.38 -10.21 20.99
N LYS A 72 -5.08 -9.89 20.96
CA LYS A 72 -4.18 -10.04 22.11
C LYS A 72 -4.51 -9.02 23.22
N PRO A 73 -4.61 -9.44 24.50
CA PRO A 73 -4.97 -8.54 25.61
C PRO A 73 -3.97 -7.39 25.87
N GLU A 74 -2.71 -7.59 25.52
CA GLU A 74 -1.64 -6.60 25.66
C GLU A 74 -1.68 -5.53 24.57
N VAL A 75 -2.32 -5.78 23.42
CA VAL A 75 -2.45 -4.81 22.33
C VAL A 75 -3.65 -3.92 22.61
N LYS A 76 -3.40 -2.73 23.17
CA LYS A 76 -4.44 -1.77 23.56
C LYS A 76 -4.40 -0.52 22.71
N LYS A 77 -3.20 -0.04 22.39
CA LYS A 77 -2.96 1.20 21.67
C LYS A 77 -2.36 0.94 20.29
N VAL A 78 -3.14 1.25 19.25
CA VAL A 78 -2.81 1.02 17.85
C VAL A 78 -2.62 2.35 17.14
N MET A 79 -1.50 2.50 16.41
CA MET A 79 -1.29 3.64 15.53
C MET A 79 -1.47 3.23 14.07
N VAL A 80 -2.21 4.03 13.31
CA VAL A 80 -2.30 3.93 11.85
C VAL A 80 -1.52 5.10 11.25
N VAL A 81 -0.53 4.80 10.41
CA VAL A 81 0.31 5.80 9.74
C VAL A 81 -0.16 5.97 8.30
N GLY A 82 -0.69 7.15 7.98
CA GLY A 82 -1.32 7.52 6.72
C GLY A 82 -2.85 7.58 6.87
N ALA A 83 -3.43 8.74 6.58
CA ALA A 83 -4.85 9.06 6.62
C ALA A 83 -5.48 9.10 5.21
N GLY A 84 -5.04 8.20 4.32
CA GLY A 84 -5.78 7.87 3.10
C GLY A 84 -7.06 7.08 3.40
N TYR A 85 -7.81 6.66 2.38
CA TYR A 85 -9.06 5.91 2.58
C TYR A 85 -8.85 4.64 3.43
N ILE A 86 -7.79 3.88 3.16
CA ILE A 86 -7.44 2.67 3.95
C ILE A 86 -7.19 3.01 5.41
N GLY A 87 -6.43 4.07 5.66
CA GLY A 87 -6.10 4.48 7.02
C GLY A 87 -7.34 4.87 7.82
N VAL A 88 -8.26 5.62 7.19
CA VAL A 88 -9.53 6.02 7.79
C VAL A 88 -10.44 4.82 8.07
N GLU A 89 -10.50 3.84 7.17
CA GLU A 89 -11.26 2.59 7.41
C GLU A 89 -10.64 1.78 8.57
N LEU A 90 -9.31 1.70 8.64
CA LEU A 90 -8.61 0.95 9.68
C LEU A 90 -8.79 1.54 11.08
N ILE A 91 -8.76 2.87 11.23
CA ILE A 91 -8.97 3.50 12.55
C ILE A 91 -10.39 3.24 13.07
N GLU A 92 -11.40 3.23 12.19
CA GLU A 92 -12.76 2.88 12.55
C GLU A 92 -12.83 1.41 12.98
N ALA A 93 -12.22 0.51 12.20
CA ALA A 93 -12.17 -0.91 12.51
C ALA A 93 -11.51 -1.17 13.89
N PHE A 94 -10.36 -0.55 14.18
CA PHE A 94 -9.70 -0.70 15.48
C PHE A 94 -10.49 -0.10 16.63
N LYS A 95 -11.15 1.04 16.41
CA LYS A 95 -12.03 1.65 17.43
C LYS A 95 -13.19 0.73 17.76
N ASN A 96 -13.81 0.10 16.75
CA ASN A 96 -14.88 -0.87 16.93
C ASN A 96 -14.44 -2.15 17.68
N HIS A 97 -13.14 -2.45 17.67
CA HIS A 97 -12.53 -3.53 18.48
C HIS A 97 -12.03 -3.04 19.86
N GLY A 98 -12.47 -1.86 20.31
CA GLY A 98 -12.19 -1.34 21.64
C GLY A 98 -10.75 -0.89 21.85
N LYS A 99 -10.00 -0.60 20.78
CA LYS A 99 -8.61 -0.11 20.87
C LYS A 99 -8.57 1.40 21.08
N GLU A 100 -7.51 1.85 21.76
CA GLU A 100 -7.07 3.24 21.72
C GLU A 100 -6.36 3.46 20.39
N VAL A 101 -6.81 4.44 19.61
CA VAL A 101 -6.36 4.61 18.23
C VAL A 101 -5.71 5.97 18.04
N ILE A 102 -4.51 5.96 17.47
CA ILE A 102 -3.84 7.15 16.95
C ILE A 102 -3.83 7.10 15.41
N LEU A 103 -4.33 8.14 14.76
CA LEU A 103 -4.13 8.41 13.34
C LEU A 103 -2.97 9.39 13.16
N MET A 104 -1.95 8.99 12.43
CA MET A 104 -0.78 9.81 12.11
C MET A 104 -0.74 10.12 10.61
N GLU A 105 -0.62 11.38 10.22
CA GLU A 105 -0.57 11.80 8.81
C GLU A 105 0.42 12.95 8.60
N ALA A 106 1.25 12.83 7.57
CA ALA A 106 2.23 13.84 7.19
C ALA A 106 1.59 15.05 6.49
N MET A 107 0.47 14.85 5.81
CA MET A 107 -0.36 15.91 5.22
C MET A 107 -1.18 16.65 6.28
N PRO A 108 -1.56 17.91 6.04
CA PRO A 108 -2.29 18.71 7.02
C PRO A 108 -3.75 18.29 7.24
N ARG A 109 -4.29 17.37 6.42
CA ARG A 109 -5.70 16.95 6.43
C ARG A 109 -5.83 15.45 6.15
N VAL A 110 -6.87 14.82 6.69
CA VAL A 110 -7.25 13.46 6.29
C VAL A 110 -7.74 13.44 4.85
N MET A 111 -7.52 12.34 4.12
CA MET A 111 -8.04 12.14 2.76
C MET A 111 -7.73 13.30 1.79
N ALA A 112 -6.62 14.01 2.01
CA ALA A 112 -6.29 15.26 1.33
C ALA A 112 -6.20 15.16 -0.20
N ASN A 113 -5.92 13.96 -0.72
CA ASN A 113 -5.82 13.68 -2.16
C ASN A 113 -7.18 13.38 -2.81
N TYR A 114 -8.24 13.21 -2.03
CA TYR A 114 -9.56 12.78 -2.51
C TYR A 114 -10.61 13.88 -2.37
N PHE A 115 -10.51 14.69 -1.32
CA PHE A 115 -11.53 15.67 -0.98
C PHE A 115 -10.94 17.03 -0.60
N ASP A 116 -11.69 18.07 -0.99
CA ASP A 116 -11.43 19.45 -0.57
C ASP A 116 -11.70 19.64 0.92
N LYS A 117 -11.21 20.77 1.44
CA LYS A 117 -11.12 21.06 2.87
C LYS A 117 -12.48 20.95 3.57
N GLU A 118 -13.54 21.43 2.93
CA GLU A 118 -14.90 21.46 3.49
C GLU A 118 -15.41 20.06 3.84
N ILE A 119 -15.03 19.06 3.04
CA ILE A 119 -15.40 17.66 3.28
C ILE A 119 -14.49 17.05 4.35
N THR A 120 -13.18 17.32 4.28
CA THR A 120 -12.23 16.74 5.24
C THR A 120 -12.40 17.31 6.64
N ASP A 121 -12.81 18.57 6.78
CA ASP A 121 -13.11 19.20 8.08
C ASP A 121 -14.24 18.45 8.80
N GLU A 122 -15.30 18.08 8.08
CA GLU A 122 -16.42 17.31 8.66
C GLU A 122 -15.98 15.87 8.99
N ALA A 123 -15.12 15.26 8.16
CA ALA A 123 -14.55 13.95 8.46
C ALA A 123 -13.67 13.99 9.73
N GLU A 124 -12.77 14.97 9.85
CA GLU A 124 -11.90 15.18 11.00
C GLU A 124 -12.71 15.40 12.28
N LYS A 125 -13.79 16.19 12.21
CA LYS A 125 -14.72 16.37 13.32
C LYS A 125 -15.30 15.04 13.79
N ARG A 126 -15.78 14.19 12.87
CA ARG A 126 -16.36 12.88 13.21
C ARG A 126 -15.33 11.91 13.78
N ILE A 127 -14.12 11.88 13.23
CA ILE A 127 -13.01 11.07 13.75
C ILE A 127 -12.69 11.49 15.19
N LYS A 128 -12.66 12.81 15.46
CA LYS A 128 -12.44 13.34 16.81
C LYS A 128 -13.59 13.01 17.76
N GLU A 129 -14.85 13.13 17.32
CA GLU A 129 -16.04 12.77 18.10
C GLU A 129 -16.08 11.28 18.45
N ALA A 130 -15.53 10.41 17.58
CA ALA A 130 -15.32 9.00 17.88
C ALA A 130 -14.20 8.75 18.91
N GLY A 131 -13.52 9.79 19.40
CA GLY A 131 -12.44 9.69 20.37
C GLY A 131 -11.21 8.98 19.80
N ILE A 132 -10.89 9.25 18.54
CA ILE A 132 -9.64 8.85 17.89
C ILE A 132 -8.67 10.03 18.00
N GLU A 133 -7.45 9.76 18.45
CA GLU A 133 -6.38 10.76 18.53
C GLU A 133 -5.82 11.00 17.13
N MET A 134 -5.77 12.26 16.68
CA MET A 134 -5.29 12.61 15.34
C MET A 134 -4.08 13.54 15.42
N HIS A 135 -3.03 13.17 14.69
CA HIS A 135 -1.82 13.96 14.49
C HIS A 135 -1.60 14.18 13.01
N LEU A 136 -1.99 15.37 12.55
CA LEU A 136 -1.91 15.77 11.14
C LEU A 136 -0.73 16.73 10.93
N GLY A 137 -0.21 16.74 9.71
CA GLY A 137 0.98 17.52 9.35
C GLY A 137 2.24 17.04 10.09
N GLU A 138 2.29 15.78 10.51
CA GLU A 138 3.32 15.21 11.39
C GLU A 138 3.95 13.98 10.76
N THR A 139 5.28 13.95 10.71
CA THR A 139 6.03 12.94 9.97
C THR A 139 6.76 12.00 10.91
N VAL A 140 6.47 10.70 10.81
CA VAL A 140 7.22 9.65 11.51
C VAL A 140 8.69 9.65 11.08
N LYS A 141 9.60 9.66 12.05
CA LYS A 141 11.05 9.66 11.85
C LYS A 141 11.70 8.34 12.26
N LYS A 142 11.16 7.67 13.28
CA LYS A 142 11.77 6.47 13.84
C LYS A 142 10.75 5.60 14.58
N PHE A 143 10.93 4.29 14.49
CA PHE A 143 10.22 3.29 15.30
C PHE A 143 11.17 2.70 16.35
N GLU A 144 10.88 2.99 17.61
CA GLU A 144 11.67 2.55 18.76
C GLU A 144 11.11 1.27 19.40
N GLY A 145 12.00 0.55 20.07
CA GLY A 145 11.75 -0.75 20.68
C GLY A 145 12.80 -1.77 20.21
N ASP A 146 13.09 -2.75 21.06
CA ASP A 146 14.13 -3.76 20.83
C ASP A 146 13.70 -4.71 19.71
N ASP A 147 13.01 -5.80 20.06
CA ASP A 147 12.51 -6.80 19.10
C ASP A 147 11.13 -6.43 18.53
N ARG A 148 10.40 -5.54 19.19
CA ARG A 148 9.04 -5.11 18.82
C ARG A 148 8.93 -3.61 18.96
N VAL A 149 8.14 -2.97 18.10
CA VAL A 149 7.78 -1.56 18.27
C VAL A 149 7.13 -1.34 19.65
N LYS A 150 7.57 -0.28 20.33
CA LYS A 150 7.00 0.21 21.59
C LYS A 150 6.67 1.70 21.53
N ARG A 151 7.33 2.43 20.64
CA ARG A 151 7.18 3.88 20.49
C ARG A 151 7.42 4.32 19.06
N VAL A 152 6.65 5.31 18.62
CA VAL A 152 6.83 6.02 17.35
C VAL A 152 7.33 7.42 17.65
N VAL A 153 8.47 7.80 17.08
CA VAL A 153 9.06 9.13 17.18
C VAL A 153 8.82 9.89 15.88
N THR A 154 8.37 11.13 15.99
CA THR A 154 8.03 12.00 14.87
C THR A 154 8.89 13.26 14.91
N ASP A 155 8.63 14.21 13.99
CA ASP A 155 9.21 15.55 14.04
C ASP A 155 8.59 16.48 15.10
N LYS A 156 7.48 16.08 15.73
CA LYS A 156 6.78 16.91 16.73
C LYS A 156 6.64 16.27 18.10
N GLY A 157 6.84 14.96 18.22
CA GLY A 157 6.60 14.25 19.47
C GLY A 157 7.00 12.78 19.43
N SER A 158 6.55 12.05 20.45
CA SER A 158 6.76 10.62 20.57
C SER A 158 5.56 9.95 21.24
N TYR A 159 5.17 8.79 20.73
CA TYR A 159 3.93 8.12 21.12
C TYR A 159 4.22 6.66 21.43
N ASP A 160 3.93 6.25 22.67
CA ASP A 160 3.95 4.82 23.03
C ASP A 160 2.77 4.12 22.35
N VAL A 161 3.05 2.94 21.79
CA VAL A 161 2.11 2.12 21.00
C VAL A 161 2.42 0.64 21.20
N ASP A 162 1.39 -0.20 21.06
CA ASP A 162 1.55 -1.65 21.08
C ASP A 162 1.62 -2.23 19.67
N MET A 163 1.04 -1.53 18.69
CA MET A 163 0.93 -1.95 17.30
C MET A 163 0.90 -0.75 16.36
N VAL A 164 1.49 -0.91 15.17
CA VAL A 164 1.45 0.07 14.09
C VAL A 164 0.95 -0.58 12.81
N VAL A 165 0.08 0.09 12.06
CA VAL A 165 -0.26 -0.31 10.68
C VAL A 165 0.15 0.80 9.72
N MET A 166 0.96 0.43 8.72
CA MET A 166 1.44 1.33 7.68
C MET A 166 0.44 1.40 6.52
N SER A 167 -0.11 2.59 6.28
CA SER A 167 -1.10 2.90 5.24
C SER A 167 -0.70 4.16 4.45
N VAL A 168 0.56 4.24 4.05
CA VAL A 168 1.17 5.43 3.38
C VAL A 168 1.15 5.34 1.85
N GLY A 169 0.21 4.57 1.29
CA GLY A 169 0.00 4.42 -0.15
C GLY A 169 0.66 3.18 -0.76
N PHE A 170 0.49 3.04 -2.08
CA PHE A 170 0.95 1.88 -2.87
C PHE A 170 1.91 2.31 -3.98
N ARG A 171 2.83 1.41 -4.34
CA ARG A 171 3.63 1.50 -5.56
C ARG A 171 3.35 0.30 -6.47
N PRO A 172 3.33 0.48 -7.80
CA PRO A 172 3.32 -0.61 -8.76
C PRO A 172 4.41 -1.64 -8.46
N ASN A 173 4.10 -2.93 -8.59
CA ASN A 173 5.07 -4.00 -8.43
C ASN A 173 5.88 -4.16 -9.74
N SER A 174 6.90 -3.32 -9.87
CA SER A 174 7.56 -3.05 -11.14
C SER A 174 8.89 -3.76 -11.40
N GLU A 175 9.38 -4.53 -10.42
CA GLU A 175 10.71 -5.13 -10.48
C GLU A 175 10.93 -5.99 -11.73
N LEU A 176 9.88 -6.73 -12.16
CA LEU A 176 9.95 -7.62 -13.32
C LEU A 176 10.23 -6.87 -14.64
N TYR A 177 9.76 -5.62 -14.77
CA TYR A 177 9.66 -4.94 -16.06
C TYR A 177 10.29 -3.55 -16.09
N LYS A 178 10.80 -3.03 -14.97
CA LYS A 178 11.31 -1.66 -14.82
C LYS A 178 12.38 -1.26 -15.84
N ASP A 179 13.22 -2.20 -16.27
CA ASP A 179 14.32 -1.95 -17.22
C ASP A 179 13.92 -2.22 -18.68
N TYR A 180 12.68 -2.65 -18.91
CA TYR A 180 12.17 -2.98 -20.22
C TYR A 180 10.99 -2.09 -20.60
N LEU A 181 9.86 -2.13 -19.90
CA LEU A 181 8.65 -1.41 -20.31
C LEU A 181 8.73 0.09 -20.04
N GLU A 182 7.94 0.86 -20.78
CA GLU A 182 7.78 2.30 -20.50
C GLU A 182 6.87 2.48 -19.28
N THR A 183 7.32 3.25 -18.30
CA THR A 183 6.57 3.49 -17.07
C THR A 183 6.50 4.96 -16.70
N LEU A 184 5.50 5.34 -15.91
CA LEU A 184 5.55 6.58 -15.12
C LEU A 184 6.71 6.54 -14.11
N PRO A 185 7.12 7.69 -13.52
CA PRO A 185 8.21 7.72 -12.54
C PRO A 185 8.01 6.83 -11.31
N ASN A 186 6.75 6.49 -10.97
CA ASN A 186 6.42 5.58 -9.88
C ASN A 186 6.46 4.09 -10.28
N GLY A 187 6.74 3.76 -11.55
CA GLY A 187 6.81 2.39 -12.06
C GLY A 187 5.51 1.84 -12.66
N ALA A 188 4.45 2.64 -12.81
CA ALA A 188 3.22 2.19 -13.45
C ALA A 188 3.42 2.05 -14.96
N ILE A 189 3.10 0.90 -15.53
CA ILE A 189 3.25 0.62 -16.97
C ILE A 189 2.29 1.49 -17.76
N LYS A 190 2.82 2.23 -18.73
CA LYS A 190 1.98 2.99 -19.67
C LYS A 190 1.29 2.04 -20.63
N VAL A 191 -0.03 2.15 -20.71
CA VAL A 191 -0.88 1.33 -21.57
C VAL A 191 -1.83 2.17 -22.41
N ASP A 192 -2.15 1.67 -23.60
CA ASP A 192 -3.21 2.26 -24.43
C ASP A 192 -4.61 1.86 -23.93
N THR A 193 -5.67 2.33 -24.62
CA THR A 193 -7.07 2.04 -24.26
C THR A 193 -7.47 0.56 -24.45
N THR A 194 -6.61 -0.26 -25.06
CA THR A 194 -6.76 -1.71 -25.22
C THR A 194 -5.85 -2.50 -24.26
N MET A 195 -5.28 -1.83 -23.26
CA MET A 195 -4.38 -2.38 -22.23
C MET A 195 -3.04 -2.88 -22.75
N LYS A 196 -2.69 -2.61 -24.01
CA LYS A 196 -1.38 -2.95 -24.56
C LYS A 196 -0.34 -2.00 -24.02
N THR A 197 0.84 -2.52 -23.72
CA THR A 197 1.98 -1.68 -23.37
C THR A 197 2.42 -0.86 -24.57
N THR A 198 2.92 0.36 -24.35
CA THR A 198 3.39 1.24 -25.43
C THR A 198 4.66 0.73 -26.11
N LYS A 199 5.42 -0.17 -25.46
CA LYS A 199 6.70 -0.70 -25.97
C LYS A 199 6.57 -2.04 -26.69
N ASP A 200 5.80 -3.00 -26.17
CA ASP A 200 5.67 -4.35 -26.74
C ASP A 200 4.19 -4.68 -27.03
N PRO A 201 3.79 -4.85 -28.31
CA PRO A 201 2.40 -5.15 -28.69
C PRO A 201 1.95 -6.58 -28.33
N ASN A 202 2.84 -7.41 -27.80
CA ASN A 202 2.51 -8.73 -27.26
C ASN A 202 2.37 -8.73 -25.74
N VAL A 203 2.67 -7.61 -25.08
CA VAL A 203 2.54 -7.47 -23.63
C VAL A 203 1.39 -6.50 -23.33
N PHE A 204 0.56 -6.90 -22.38
CA PHE A 204 -0.53 -6.12 -21.81
C PHE A 204 -0.24 -5.89 -20.34
N ALA A 205 -0.83 -4.85 -19.75
CA ALA A 205 -0.80 -4.64 -18.32
C ALA A 205 -2.16 -4.19 -17.79
N ILE A 206 -2.57 -4.74 -16.65
CA ILE A 206 -3.88 -4.49 -16.05
C ILE A 206 -3.78 -4.27 -14.54
N GLY A 207 -4.76 -3.57 -13.98
CA GLY A 207 -4.84 -3.30 -12.54
C GLY A 207 -3.72 -2.39 -12.04
N ASP A 208 -3.33 -2.56 -10.78
CA ASP A 208 -2.45 -1.60 -10.09
C ASP A 208 -0.99 -1.59 -10.57
N CYS A 209 -0.60 -2.39 -11.57
CA CYS A 209 0.71 -2.23 -12.20
C CYS A 209 0.67 -1.30 -13.42
N ALA A 210 -0.52 -0.88 -13.88
CA ALA A 210 -0.73 -0.11 -15.10
C ALA A 210 -1.26 1.31 -14.82
N THR A 211 -1.09 2.20 -15.79
CA THR A 211 -1.74 3.51 -15.80
C THR A 211 -3.22 3.42 -16.19
N VAL A 212 -4.01 4.41 -15.77
CA VAL A 212 -5.36 4.68 -16.28
C VAL A 212 -5.36 5.98 -17.08
N TYR A 213 -6.21 6.09 -18.09
CA TYR A 213 -6.48 7.39 -18.71
C TYR A 213 -7.56 8.13 -17.93
N SER A 214 -7.18 9.21 -17.24
CA SER A 214 -8.10 10.07 -16.51
C SER A 214 -8.78 11.04 -17.46
N ARG A 215 -10.09 10.86 -17.66
CA ARG A 215 -10.89 11.78 -18.49
C ARG A 215 -11.00 13.18 -17.91
N ALA A 216 -10.89 13.31 -16.58
CA ALA A 216 -10.98 14.58 -15.89
C ALA A 216 -9.74 15.45 -16.16
N SER A 217 -8.54 14.85 -16.12
CA SER A 217 -7.28 15.56 -16.35
C SER A 217 -6.77 15.48 -17.80
N GLY A 218 -7.30 14.56 -18.60
CA GLY A 218 -6.87 14.30 -19.98
C GLY A 218 -5.49 13.63 -20.07
N LYS A 219 -5.05 12.93 -19.02
CA LYS A 219 -3.70 12.36 -18.91
C LYS A 219 -3.72 10.92 -18.39
N GLU A 220 -2.63 10.22 -18.64
CA GLU A 220 -2.33 8.94 -17.98
C GLU A 220 -1.93 9.19 -16.52
N GLU A 221 -2.57 8.48 -15.61
CA GLU A 221 -2.39 8.60 -14.17
C GLU A 221 -2.29 7.24 -13.50
N TYR A 222 -1.84 7.23 -12.24
CA TYR A 222 -1.81 6.03 -11.41
C TYR A 222 -2.94 6.07 -10.39
N ILE A 223 -3.99 5.28 -10.65
CA ILE A 223 -5.16 5.17 -9.77
C ILE A 223 -5.40 3.69 -9.48
N ALA A 224 -4.82 3.21 -8.38
CA ALA A 224 -4.91 1.83 -7.91
C ALA A 224 -6.27 1.59 -7.23
N LEU A 225 -7.24 1.10 -7.99
CA LEU A 225 -8.58 0.76 -7.51
C LEU A 225 -9.04 -0.56 -8.16
N ALA A 226 -9.70 -1.40 -7.37
CA ALA A 226 -10.27 -2.66 -7.85
C ALA A 226 -11.23 -2.46 -9.04
N THR A 227 -11.94 -1.33 -9.10
CA THR A 227 -12.82 -0.96 -10.20
C THR A 227 -12.09 -0.86 -11.54
N ASN A 228 -10.84 -0.38 -11.53
CA ASN A 228 -9.98 -0.33 -12.72
C ASN A 228 -9.51 -1.74 -13.05
N ALA A 229 -8.97 -2.47 -12.08
CA ALA A 229 -8.45 -3.83 -12.28
C ALA A 229 -9.45 -4.76 -12.97
N VAL A 230 -10.70 -4.83 -12.49
CA VAL A 230 -11.73 -5.72 -13.08
C VAL A 230 -12.13 -5.29 -14.50
N ARG A 231 -12.16 -3.98 -14.80
CA ARG A 231 -12.53 -3.47 -16.13
C ARG A 231 -11.40 -3.66 -17.13
N MET A 232 -10.17 -3.38 -16.71
CA MET A 232 -8.97 -3.60 -17.51
C MET A 232 -8.81 -5.08 -17.87
N GLY A 233 -9.05 -5.98 -16.91
CA GLY A 233 -9.02 -7.43 -17.16
C GLY A 233 -10.08 -7.95 -18.14
N ILE A 234 -11.18 -7.23 -18.34
CA ILE A 234 -12.19 -7.56 -19.36
C ILE A 234 -11.75 -7.07 -20.76
N VAL A 235 -10.99 -5.96 -20.81
CA VAL A 235 -10.56 -5.33 -22.07
C VAL A 235 -9.34 -6.02 -22.66
N ALA A 236 -8.38 -6.44 -21.82
CA ALA A 236 -7.15 -7.12 -22.21
C ALA A 236 -7.43 -8.53 -22.73
#